data_AF-A0A9E4A969-F1
#
_entry.id   AF-A0A9E4A969-F1
#
_cell.length_a   1.000
_cell.length_b   1.000
_cell.length_c   1.000
_cell.angle_alpha   90.00
_cell.angle_beta   90.00
_cell.angle_gamma   90.00
#
_symmetry.space_group_name_H-M   'P 1'
#
loop_
_entity.id
_entity.type
_entity.pdbx_description
1 polymer ?
#
loop_
_entity_poly.entity_id
_entity_poly.type
_entity_poly.pdbx_seq_one_letter_code
_entity_poly.pdbx_strand_id
1 'polypeptide(L)'
;MFDLKSKAREVIEHGYCVLESVYDDRERDQMHAIFKQLCDDKNGFSSEQPKISFHPLLEWGPKMAPFFAKPVVVDAMAEVFQDDVRLAHSGAAVFNNALVEETLTHWHVHYAWEMGESGAGAL
;
A
#
# COMPACT_ATOMS: atom_id res chain seq x y z
N MET A 1 -7.79 19.34 6.71
CA MET A 1 -6.75 19.53 5.67
C MET A 1 -5.43 19.10 6.30
N PHE A 2 -4.71 18.17 5.68
CA PHE A 2 -3.46 17.67 6.24
C PHE A 2 -2.36 18.72 6.10
N ASP A 3 -1.53 18.87 7.12
CA ASP A 3 -0.25 19.54 6.97
C ASP A 3 0.73 18.56 6.31
N LEU A 4 0.79 18.61 4.97
CA LEU A 4 1.63 17.70 4.17
C LEU A 4 3.12 17.83 4.53
N LYS A 5 3.59 19.03 4.87
CA LYS A 5 4.99 19.27 5.27
C LYS A 5 5.31 18.60 6.60
N SER A 6 4.39 18.66 7.55
CA SER A 6 4.53 17.91 8.80
C SER A 6 4.56 16.41 8.54
N LYS A 7 3.70 15.88 7.65
CA LYS A 7 3.67 14.46 7.31
C LYS A 7 4.94 13.99 6.60
N ALA A 8 5.48 14.78 5.69
CA ALA A 8 6.77 14.50 5.07
C ALA A 8 7.91 14.48 6.09
N ARG A 9 7.90 15.40 7.06
CA ARG A 9 8.87 15.40 8.17
C ARG A 9 8.78 14.14 9.02
N GLU A 10 7.57 13.68 9.36
CA GLU A 10 7.36 12.40 10.09
C GLU A 10 8.01 11.23 9.34
N VAL A 11 7.86 11.15 8.01
CA VAL A 11 8.50 10.09 7.21
C VAL A 11 10.03 10.17 7.29
N ILE A 12 10.60 11.37 7.21
CA ILE A 12 12.06 11.55 7.29
C ILE A 12 12.60 11.19 8.69
N GLU A 13 11.88 11.56 9.74
CA GLU A 13 12.33 11.38 11.14
C GLU A 13 12.05 9.97 11.68
N HIS A 14 10.99 9.31 11.21
CA HIS A 14 10.51 8.05 11.79
C HIS A 14 10.39 6.90 10.78
N GLY A 15 10.57 7.17 9.48
CA GLY A 15 10.39 6.19 8.41
C GLY A 15 8.93 5.94 8.02
N TYR A 16 7.96 6.62 8.64
CA TYR A 16 6.54 6.50 8.31
C TYR A 16 5.74 7.74 8.74
N CYS A 17 4.55 7.92 8.17
CA CYS A 17 3.53 8.83 8.68
C CYS A 17 2.14 8.19 8.56
N VAL A 18 1.15 8.75 9.26
CA VAL A 18 -0.25 8.29 9.19
C VAL A 18 -1.14 9.39 8.60
N LEU A 19 -1.91 9.03 7.57
CA LEU A 19 -2.99 9.84 7.01
C LEU A 19 -4.33 9.23 7.44
N GLU A 20 -5.00 9.86 8.39
CA GLU A 20 -6.28 9.37 8.94
C GLU A 20 -7.48 9.82 8.10
N SER A 21 -8.54 9.02 8.04
CA SER A 21 -9.78 9.40 7.35
C SER A 21 -9.60 9.78 5.87
N VAL A 22 -8.60 9.18 5.20
CA VAL A 22 -8.35 9.38 3.75
C VAL A 22 -9.56 8.94 2.92
N TYR A 23 -10.21 7.84 3.32
CA TYR A 23 -11.35 7.26 2.61
C TYR A 23 -12.62 7.32 3.46
N ASP A 24 -13.70 7.80 2.86
CA ASP A 24 -15.01 7.83 3.48
C ASP A 24 -15.66 6.43 3.52
N ASP A 25 -16.79 6.32 4.21
CA ASP A 25 -17.48 5.05 4.43
C ASP A 25 -17.85 4.36 3.11
N ARG A 26 -18.30 5.15 2.11
CA ARG A 26 -18.69 4.63 0.81
C ARG A 26 -17.49 4.09 0.04
N GLU A 27 -16.37 4.80 0.06
CA GLU A 27 -15.13 4.35 -0.58
C GLU A 27 -14.58 3.09 0.09
N ARG A 28 -14.67 2.98 1.42
CA ARG A 28 -14.30 1.77 2.16
C ARG A 28 -15.18 0.59 1.77
N ASP A 29 -16.49 0.79 1.66
CA ASP A 29 -17.41 -0.25 1.20
C ASP A 29 -17.09 -0.70 -0.23
N GLN A 30 -16.73 0.23 -1.12
CA GLN A 30 -16.31 -0.09 -2.47
C GLN A 30 -15.02 -0.91 -2.51
N MET A 31 -14.00 -0.51 -1.74
CA MET A 31 -12.74 -1.26 -1.64
C MET A 31 -12.99 -2.67 -1.09
N HIS A 32 -13.81 -2.81 -0.04
CA HIS A 32 -14.19 -4.12 0.51
C HIS A 32 -14.92 -4.98 -0.52
N ALA A 33 -15.88 -4.42 -1.25
CA ALA A 33 -16.59 -5.16 -2.29
C ALA A 33 -15.65 -5.65 -3.40
N ILE A 34 -14.67 -4.82 -3.81
CA ILE A 34 -13.66 -5.23 -4.79
C ILE A 34 -12.82 -6.37 -4.25
N PHE A 35 -12.26 -6.26 -3.05
CA PHE A 35 -11.44 -7.34 -2.48
C PHE A 35 -12.24 -8.62 -2.22
N LYS A 36 -13.50 -8.51 -1.79
CA LYS A 36 -14.37 -9.66 -1.64
C LYS A 36 -14.53 -10.39 -2.98
N GLN A 37 -14.85 -9.66 -4.05
CA GLN A 37 -14.98 -10.26 -5.38
C GLN A 37 -13.67 -10.93 -5.82
N LEU A 38 -12.52 -10.25 -5.65
CA LEU A 38 -11.22 -10.81 -6.00
C LEU A 38 -10.88 -12.09 -5.23
N CYS A 39 -11.28 -12.18 -3.96
CA CYS A 39 -11.13 -13.39 -3.16
C CYS A 39 -12.08 -14.49 -3.64
N ASP A 40 -13.35 -14.17 -3.90
CA ASP A 40 -14.33 -15.12 -4.42
C ASP A 40 -13.87 -15.71 -5.77
N ASP A 41 -13.31 -14.88 -6.66
CA ASP A 41 -12.75 -15.28 -7.96
C ASP A 41 -11.55 -16.24 -7.82
N LYS A 42 -10.87 -16.23 -6.67
CA LYS A 42 -9.80 -17.18 -6.31
C LYS A 42 -10.30 -18.38 -5.49
N ASN A 43 -11.61 -18.61 -5.44
CA ASN A 43 -12.28 -19.63 -4.63
C ASN A 43 -12.11 -19.45 -3.11
N GLY A 44 -11.87 -18.22 -2.65
CA GLY A 44 -11.72 -17.89 -1.24
C GLY A 44 -10.43 -18.43 -0.61
N PHE A 45 -10.42 -18.50 0.72
CA PHE A 45 -9.32 -19.11 1.47
C PHE A 45 -9.52 -20.62 1.60
N SER A 46 -8.45 -21.39 1.39
CA SER A 46 -8.37 -22.74 1.95
C SER A 46 -8.00 -22.68 3.44
N SER A 47 -8.27 -23.74 4.19
CA SER A 47 -7.93 -23.84 5.62
C SER A 47 -6.43 -23.78 5.92
N GLU A 48 -5.59 -23.92 4.89
CA GLU A 48 -4.12 -23.94 5.01
C GLU A 48 -3.47 -22.68 4.44
N GLN A 49 -4.25 -21.79 3.80
CA GLN A 49 -3.70 -20.62 3.14
C GLN A 49 -3.76 -19.39 4.07
N PRO A 50 -2.60 -18.84 4.50
CA PRO A 50 -2.58 -17.70 5.41
C PRO A 50 -2.89 -16.37 4.72
N LYS A 51 -2.69 -16.28 3.40
CA LYS A 51 -2.96 -15.07 2.61
C LYS A 51 -3.29 -15.37 1.15
N ILE A 52 -4.08 -14.50 0.54
CA ILE A 52 -4.25 -14.40 -0.91
C ILE A 52 -3.54 -13.13 -1.36
N SER A 53 -2.56 -13.28 -2.26
CA SER A 53 -1.80 -12.15 -2.80
C SER A 53 -2.23 -11.83 -4.24
N PHE A 54 -2.25 -10.54 -4.56
CA PHE A 54 -2.55 -9.97 -5.86
C PHE A 54 -1.41 -9.06 -6.28
N HIS A 55 -0.57 -9.53 -7.20
CA HIS A 55 0.54 -8.77 -7.76
C HIS A 55 0.64 -9.03 -9.27
N PRO A 56 0.53 -8.00 -10.12
CA PRO A 56 0.13 -6.63 -9.78
C PRO A 56 -1.40 -6.53 -9.54
N LEU A 57 -1.83 -5.84 -8.48
CA LEU A 57 -3.26 -5.75 -8.12
C LEU A 57 -4.13 -5.21 -9.26
N LEU A 58 -3.66 -4.20 -9.98
CA LEU A 58 -4.48 -3.53 -11.00
C LEU A 58 -4.76 -4.40 -12.25
N GLU A 59 -4.05 -5.50 -12.46
CA GLU A 59 -4.41 -6.48 -13.50
C GLU A 59 -5.68 -7.27 -13.12
N TRP A 60 -5.82 -7.61 -11.84
CA TRP A 60 -6.95 -8.40 -11.34
C TRP A 60 -8.13 -7.49 -10.96
N GLY A 61 -7.83 -6.35 -10.33
CA GLY A 61 -8.79 -5.40 -9.80
C GLY A 61 -8.54 -3.98 -10.28
N PRO A 62 -8.71 -3.66 -11.58
CA PRO A 62 -8.47 -2.32 -12.13
C PRO A 62 -9.35 -1.24 -11.49
N LYS A 63 -10.50 -1.64 -10.93
CA LYS A 63 -11.40 -0.76 -10.16
C LYS A 63 -10.75 -0.17 -8.89
N MET A 64 -9.60 -0.69 -8.46
CA MET A 64 -8.83 -0.10 -7.35
C MET A 64 -8.04 1.15 -7.73
N ALA A 65 -7.81 1.40 -9.03
CA ALA A 65 -6.96 2.50 -9.50
C ALA A 65 -7.32 3.88 -8.92
N PRO A 66 -8.62 4.27 -8.81
CA PRO A 66 -8.98 5.57 -8.25
C PRO A 66 -8.53 5.80 -6.80
N PHE A 67 -8.42 4.73 -5.99
CA PHE A 67 -8.00 4.86 -4.60
C PHE A 67 -6.49 5.15 -4.49
N PHE A 68 -5.66 4.54 -5.35
CA PHE A 68 -4.23 4.88 -5.43
C PHE A 68 -4.00 6.31 -5.93
N ALA A 69 -4.87 6.80 -6.82
CA ALA A 69 -4.79 8.14 -7.40
C ALA A 69 -5.53 9.21 -6.60
N LYS A 70 -5.94 8.93 -5.36
CA LYS A 70 -6.67 9.89 -4.54
C LYS A 70 -5.78 11.11 -4.25
N PRO A 71 -6.22 12.36 -4.50
CA PRO A 71 -5.34 13.53 -4.46
C PRO A 71 -4.50 13.63 -3.19
N VAL A 72 -5.11 13.46 -2.02
CA VAL A 72 -4.39 13.53 -0.74
C VAL A 72 -3.26 12.49 -0.60
N VAL A 73 -3.41 11.32 -1.21
CA VAL A 73 -2.38 10.27 -1.19
C VAL A 73 -1.24 10.67 -2.14
N VAL A 74 -1.59 11.12 -3.34
CA VAL A 74 -0.62 11.58 -4.35
C VAL A 74 0.16 12.79 -3.84
N ASP A 75 -0.53 13.80 -3.30
CA ASP A 75 0.07 15.03 -2.78
C ASP A 75 0.98 14.74 -1.58
N ALA A 76 0.59 13.83 -0.68
CA ALA A 76 1.43 13.43 0.44
C ALA A 76 2.70 12.70 -0.03
N MET A 77 2.59 11.80 -1.01
CA MET A 77 3.76 11.14 -1.60
C MET A 77 4.65 12.16 -2.33
N ALA A 78 4.08 13.07 -3.11
CA ALA A 78 4.82 14.11 -3.81
C ALA A 78 5.58 15.02 -2.83
N GLU A 79 4.97 15.38 -1.69
CA GLU A 79 5.66 16.15 -0.65
C GLU A 79 6.76 15.32 0.05
N VAL A 80 6.58 14.02 0.26
CA VAL A 80 7.64 13.17 0.84
C VAL A 80 8.84 13.05 -0.11
N PHE A 81 8.58 12.82 -1.40
CA PHE A 81 9.63 12.63 -2.40
C PHE A 81 10.18 13.94 -2.97
N GLN A 82 9.48 15.06 -2.75
CA GLN A 82 9.75 16.37 -3.38
C GLN A 82 9.80 16.27 -4.92
N ASP A 83 8.92 15.45 -5.51
CA ASP A 83 8.89 15.16 -6.95
C ASP A 83 7.47 14.76 -7.42
N ASP A 84 7.28 14.71 -8.73
CA ASP A 84 6.09 14.17 -9.38
C ASP A 84 6.05 12.64 -9.24
N VAL A 85 5.04 12.13 -8.55
CA VAL A 85 4.93 10.69 -8.26
C VAL A 85 4.06 9.95 -9.26
N ARG A 86 4.45 8.70 -9.55
CA ARG A 86 3.67 7.76 -10.37
C ARG A 86 3.60 6.41 -9.69
N LEU A 87 2.48 5.71 -9.86
CA LEU A 87 2.32 4.36 -9.35
C LEU A 87 3.22 3.40 -10.13
N ALA A 88 4.28 2.90 -9.49
CA ALA A 88 5.22 1.95 -10.08
C ALA A 88 4.82 0.49 -9.83
N HIS A 89 4.27 0.20 -8.66
CA HIS A 89 3.86 -1.15 -8.26
C HIS A 89 2.51 -1.12 -7.57
N SER A 90 1.65 -2.10 -7.87
CA SER A 90 0.36 -2.26 -7.20
C SER A 90 0.27 -3.66 -6.61
N GLY A 91 -0.04 -3.74 -5.33
CA GLY A 91 -0.05 -5.00 -4.60
C GLY A 91 -1.13 -5.01 -3.54
N ALA A 92 -1.70 -6.18 -3.30
CA ALA A 92 -2.52 -6.40 -2.11
C ALA A 92 -2.36 -7.82 -1.60
N ALA A 93 -2.53 -7.97 -0.30
CA ALA A 93 -2.70 -9.25 0.35
C ALA A 93 -3.92 -9.19 1.26
N VAL A 94 -4.80 -10.16 1.14
CA VAL A 94 -5.89 -10.40 2.09
C VAL A 94 -5.44 -11.56 2.97
N PHE A 95 -5.49 -11.39 4.29
CA PHE A 95 -5.01 -12.37 5.24
C PHE A 95 -6.18 -13.14 5.86
N ASN A 96 -5.93 -14.43 6.13
CA ASN A 96 -6.84 -15.25 6.92
C ASN A 96 -6.59 -14.98 8.40
N ASN A 97 -7.56 -14.37 9.09
CA ASN A 97 -7.43 -14.00 10.50
C ASN A 97 -7.12 -15.20 11.43
N ALA A 98 -7.47 -16.42 11.04
CA ALA A 98 -7.15 -17.62 11.83
C ALA A 98 -5.65 -18.00 11.78
N LEU A 99 -4.91 -17.51 10.78
CA LEU A 99 -3.51 -17.90 10.50
C LEU A 99 -2.56 -16.68 10.41
N VAL A 100 -3.08 -15.46 10.60
CA VAL A 100 -2.36 -14.22 10.30
C VAL A 100 -1.21 -13.91 11.27
N GLU A 101 -1.34 -14.33 12.53
CA GLU A 101 -0.41 -13.98 13.61
C GLU A 101 1.02 -14.47 13.31
N GLU A 102 1.17 -15.69 12.78
CA GLU A 102 2.48 -16.23 12.39
C GLU A 102 3.06 -15.56 11.12
N THR A 103 2.20 -14.98 10.28
CA THR A 103 2.59 -14.45 8.97
C THR A 103 3.05 -12.98 9.03
N LEU A 104 2.48 -12.16 9.92
CA LEU A 104 2.77 -10.72 10.00
C LEU A 104 3.78 -10.33 11.09
N THR A 105 4.30 -11.27 11.87
CA THR A 105 5.16 -10.99 13.04
C THR A 105 6.65 -10.92 12.72
N HIS A 106 7.07 -11.23 11.50
CA HIS A 106 8.48 -11.20 11.12
C HIS A 106 8.92 -9.81 10.65
N TRP A 107 9.92 -9.24 11.33
CA TRP A 107 10.58 -8.01 10.90
C TRP A 107 11.24 -8.20 9.53
N HIS A 108 10.89 -7.32 8.58
CA HIS A 108 11.48 -7.31 7.24
C HIS A 108 11.43 -5.88 6.67
N VAL A 109 12.20 -5.64 5.61
CA VAL A 109 12.13 -4.41 4.81
C VAL A 109 11.52 -4.75 3.46
N HIS A 110 10.62 -3.89 2.96
CA HIS A 110 10.01 -4.08 1.64
C HIS A 110 10.96 -3.72 0.49
N TYR A 111 11.87 -2.79 0.74
CA TYR A 111 12.91 -2.39 -0.20
C TYR A 111 14.26 -2.46 0.49
N ALA A 112 15.18 -3.23 -0.09
CA ALA A 112 16.59 -3.13 0.24
C ALA A 112 17.20 -2.06 -0.68
N TRP A 113 17.53 -0.91 -0.12
CA TRP A 113 18.34 0.09 -0.82
C TRP A 113 19.80 -0.27 -0.57
N GLU A 114 20.44 -0.94 -1.53
CA GLU A 114 21.89 -1.00 -1.55
C GLU A 114 22.41 0.38 -1.98
N MET A 115 22.67 1.24 -1.00
CA MET A 115 23.43 2.46 -1.24
C MET A 115 24.87 2.04 -1.54
N GLY A 116 25.26 2.02 -2.81
CA GLY A 116 26.65 1.81 -3.18
C GLY A 116 27.56 2.79 -2.44
N GLU A 117 28.75 2.35 -2.01
CA GLU A 117 29.66 3.14 -1.18
C GLU A 117 30.12 4.47 -1.81
N SER A 118 29.83 4.70 -3.09
CA SER A 118 30.04 5.98 -3.75
C SER A 118 28.72 6.75 -3.83
N GLY A 119 28.62 7.87 -3.10
CA GLY A 119 27.54 8.87 -3.19
C GLY A 119 27.44 9.56 -4.55
N ALA A 120 27.23 8.79 -5.62
CA ALA A 120 26.86 9.24 -6.94
C ALA A 120 25.62 8.44 -7.34
N GLY A 121 24.45 9.09 -7.20
CA GLY A 121 23.18 8.51 -7.61
C GLY A 121 23.23 8.07 -9.08
N ALA A 122 22.74 6.87 -9.33
CA ALA A 122 22.37 6.46 -10.67
C ALA A 122 21.01 7.12 -10.98
N LEU A 123 21.02 7.97 -12.00
CA LEU A 123 19.83 8.48 -12.70
C LEU A 123 19.04 7.33 -13.34
#